data_AF-A0A815C3C4-F1
#
_entry.id   AF-A0A815C3C4-F1
#
_cell.length_a   1.000
_cell.length_b   1.000
_cell.length_c   1.000
_cell.angle_alpha   90.00
_cell.angle_beta   90.00
_cell.angle_gamma   90.00
#
_symmetry.space_group_name_H-M   'P 1'
#
loop_
_entity.id
_entity.type
_entity.pdbx_description
1 polymer ?
#
loop_
_entity_poly.entity_id
_entity_poly.type
_entity_poly.pdbx_seq_one_letter_code
_entity_poly.pdbx_strand_id
1 'polypeptide(L)'
;MNFKSIFCFGHLLLLILIIKDASIVESAICHQCTRCTSDWWRYPSSRQYEEGQECFFEIRYTYYGNKKIIDYVNAGALSGSSCYSFSTSSYAYLCCDQDYCNEDWLSEHIDTPYIG
;
A
#
# COMPACT_ATOMS: atom_id res chain seq x y z
N MET A 1 -4.58 42.72 -49.87
CA MET A 1 -3.97 43.16 -48.58
C MET A 1 -5.16 43.45 -47.67
N ASN A 2 -5.43 42.77 -46.55
CA ASN A 2 -4.54 42.19 -45.55
C ASN A 2 -5.00 40.79 -45.07
N PHE A 3 -4.00 39.97 -44.78
CA PHE A 3 -4.00 38.63 -44.21
C PHE A 3 -3.96 38.71 -42.67
N LYS A 4 -4.48 37.67 -42.00
CA LYS A 4 -4.21 37.24 -40.60
C LYS A 4 -4.83 38.11 -39.49
N SER A 5 -5.33 37.59 -38.38
CA SER A 5 -4.97 36.37 -37.66
C SER A 5 -6.17 35.72 -36.97
N ILE A 6 -6.44 34.47 -37.38
CA ILE A 6 -6.77 33.39 -36.44
C ILE A 6 -5.57 33.28 -35.50
N PHE A 7 -5.72 33.39 -34.18
CA PHE A 7 -4.86 32.78 -33.14
C PHE A 7 -5.21 33.44 -31.80
N CYS A 8 -5.95 32.73 -30.93
CA CYS A 8 -5.80 32.76 -29.47
C CYS A 8 -6.79 31.82 -28.74
N PHE A 9 -7.16 30.68 -29.35
CA PHE A 9 -7.90 29.59 -28.67
C PHE A 9 -6.97 28.40 -28.34
N GLY A 10 -5.67 28.66 -28.16
CA GLY A 10 -4.65 27.62 -27.99
C GLY A 10 -4.02 27.48 -26.60
N HIS A 11 -4.30 28.37 -25.65
CA HIS A 11 -3.59 28.40 -24.36
C HIS A 11 -4.46 28.19 -23.12
N LEU A 12 -5.80 28.07 -23.26
CA LEU A 12 -6.67 27.81 -22.11
C LEU A 12 -6.90 26.31 -21.83
N LEU A 13 -6.53 25.42 -22.75
CA LEU A 13 -6.72 23.97 -22.62
C LEU A 13 -5.49 23.23 -22.07
N LEU A 14 -4.34 23.88 -21.93
CA LEU A 14 -3.12 23.25 -21.43
C LEU A 14 -2.95 23.32 -19.91
N LEU A 15 -3.82 24.04 -19.19
CA LEU A 15 -3.76 24.08 -17.72
C LEU A 15 -4.48 22.89 -17.05
N ILE A 16 -5.33 22.16 -17.79
CA ILE A 16 -6.17 21.08 -17.24
C ILE A 16 -5.47 19.71 -17.30
N LEU A 17 -4.38 19.56 -18.06
CA LEU A 17 -3.76 18.26 -18.37
C LEU A 17 -2.42 17.98 -17.67
N ILE A 18 -1.95 18.90 -16.81
CA ILE A 18 -0.76 18.69 -15.95
C ILE A 18 -1.14 18.88 -14.48
N ILE A 19 -2.31 18.36 -14.10
CA ILE A 19 -2.51 17.84 -12.74
C ILE A 19 -2.53 16.33 -12.93
N LYS A 20 -1.34 15.76 -13.18
CA LYS A 20 -1.14 14.33 -12.93
C LYS A 20 -1.29 14.18 -11.43
N ASP A 21 -2.46 13.72 -11.01
CA ASP A 21 -2.74 13.12 -9.71
C ASP A 21 -1.66 13.41 -8.65
N ALA A 22 -1.64 14.64 -8.16
CA ALA A 22 -1.48 14.81 -6.73
C ALA A 22 -2.81 14.35 -6.13
N SER A 23 -3.08 13.04 -6.25
CA SER A 23 -4.08 12.35 -5.48
C SER A 23 -3.71 12.68 -4.06
N ILE A 24 -4.46 13.60 -3.47
CA ILE A 24 -4.50 13.76 -2.03
C ILE A 24 -4.76 12.35 -1.54
N VAL A 25 -3.79 11.72 -0.90
CA VAL A 25 -3.99 10.40 -0.29
C VAL A 25 -5.03 10.66 0.79
N GLU A 26 -6.30 10.47 0.41
CA GLU A 26 -7.41 10.48 1.34
C GLU A 26 -7.05 9.53 2.47
N SER A 27 -7.46 9.87 3.69
CA SER A 27 -7.19 9.04 4.87
C SER A 27 -7.45 7.56 4.56
N ALA A 28 -6.43 6.71 4.65
CA ALA A 28 -6.58 5.28 4.40
C ALA A 28 -7.03 4.55 5.66
N ILE A 29 -7.94 3.59 5.51
CA ILE A 29 -8.26 2.62 6.55
C ILE A 29 -7.35 1.40 6.37
N CYS A 30 -6.47 1.13 7.32
CA CYS A 30 -5.54 0.01 7.23
C CYS A 30 -5.83 -1.03 8.31
N HIS A 31 -5.59 -2.30 8.00
CA HIS A 31 -5.45 -3.30 9.04
C HIS A 31 -4.18 -3.05 9.86
N GLN A 32 -4.29 -3.24 11.17
CA GLN A 32 -3.23 -3.02 12.12
C GLN A 32 -3.01 -4.24 13.03
N CYS A 33 -1.74 -4.58 13.21
CA CYS A 33 -1.26 -5.49 14.23
C CYS A 33 0.24 -5.39 14.38
N THR A 34 0.72 -5.56 15.61
CA THR A 34 2.14 -5.80 15.89
C THR A 34 2.29 -7.26 16.31
N ARG A 35 3.11 -8.04 15.60
CA ARG A 35 3.27 -9.49 15.84
C ARG A 35 1.93 -10.23 15.80
N CYS A 36 1.30 -10.18 14.63
CA CYS A 36 -0.04 -10.71 14.41
C CYS A 36 -0.05 -12.22 14.64
N THR A 37 -0.85 -12.71 15.58
CA THR A 37 -1.01 -14.15 15.82
C THR A 37 -1.78 -14.81 14.68
N SER A 38 -1.78 -16.15 14.61
CA SER A 38 -2.60 -16.91 13.63
C SER A 38 -4.09 -16.54 13.66
N ASP A 39 -4.59 -16.08 14.81
CA ASP A 39 -5.98 -15.65 14.96
C ASP A 39 -6.24 -14.25 14.44
N TRP A 40 -5.21 -13.40 14.34
CA TRP A 40 -5.37 -12.04 13.82
C TRP A 40 -5.86 -12.04 12.37
N TRP A 41 -5.45 -13.02 11.57
CA TRP A 41 -5.92 -13.24 10.19
C TRP A 41 -7.44 -13.39 10.12
N ARG A 42 -8.06 -13.94 11.18
CA ARG A 42 -9.51 -14.15 11.26
C ARG A 42 -10.26 -12.93 11.75
N TYR A 43 -9.60 -12.05 12.50
CA TYR A 43 -10.19 -10.88 13.13
C TYR A 43 -9.23 -9.68 13.06
N PRO A 44 -8.91 -9.19 11.85
CA PRO A 44 -7.97 -8.10 11.71
C PRO A 44 -8.59 -6.81 12.27
N SER A 45 -7.87 -6.14 13.16
CA SER A 45 -8.28 -4.83 13.67
C SER A 45 -7.96 -3.76 12.64
N SER A 46 -8.87 -2.84 12.36
CA SER A 46 -8.66 -1.76 11.39
C SER A 46 -8.66 -0.40 12.07
N ARG A 47 -7.91 0.53 11.49
CA ARG A 47 -7.85 1.93 11.96
C ARG A 47 -7.81 2.85 10.75
N GLN A 48 -8.58 3.94 10.83
CA GLN A 48 -8.44 5.06 9.91
C GLN A 48 -7.21 5.88 10.31
N TYR A 49 -6.34 6.13 9.35
CA TYR A 49 -5.09 6.86 9.52
C TYR A 49 -5.19 8.27 8.91
N GLU A 50 -4.25 9.13 9.25
CA GLU A 50 -4.25 10.54 8.83
C GLU A 50 -4.01 10.68 7.31
N GLU A 51 -4.38 11.84 6.77
CA GLU A 51 -4.11 12.19 5.37
C GLU A 51 -2.60 12.08 5.08
N GLY A 52 -2.26 11.45 3.95
CA GLY A 52 -0.88 11.19 3.59
C GLY A 52 -0.22 10.02 4.34
N GLN A 53 -0.98 9.15 5.03
CA GLN A 53 -0.46 7.86 5.51
C GLN A 53 -0.84 6.74 4.54
N GLU A 54 0.10 5.82 4.29
CA GLU A 54 -0.07 4.63 3.45
C GLU A 54 -0.13 3.39 4.33
N CYS A 55 -0.97 2.42 3.97
CA CYS A 55 -1.01 1.13 4.63
C CYS A 55 0.27 0.35 4.33
N PHE A 56 0.75 -0.39 5.33
CA PHE A 56 1.84 -1.34 5.13
C PHE A 56 1.50 -2.74 5.64
N PHE A 57 2.23 -3.70 5.08
CA PHE A 57 2.24 -5.10 5.51
C PHE A 57 3.66 -5.63 5.49
N GLU A 58 4.13 -6.16 6.61
CA GLU A 58 5.45 -6.73 6.81
C GLU A 58 5.31 -8.20 7.22
N ILE A 59 6.03 -9.08 6.53
CA ILE A 59 6.04 -10.51 6.79
C ILE A 59 7.47 -11.05 6.73
N ARG A 60 7.81 -11.95 7.65
CA ARG A 60 9.10 -12.66 7.65
C ARG A 60 8.89 -14.15 7.61
N TYR A 61 9.77 -14.80 6.87
CA TYR A 61 9.74 -16.24 6.68
C TYR A 61 11.02 -16.87 7.22
N THR A 62 10.85 -17.94 8.00
CA THR A 62 11.91 -18.89 8.34
C THR A 62 11.76 -20.14 7.49
N TYR A 63 12.91 -20.69 7.07
CA TYR A 63 12.98 -21.90 6.27
C TYR A 63 13.50 -23.07 7.11
N TYR A 64 12.71 -24.14 7.19
CA TYR A 64 13.12 -25.43 7.76
C TYR A 64 13.24 -26.46 6.64
N GLY A 65 14.45 -26.58 6.09
CA GLY A 65 14.68 -27.31 4.84
C GLY A 65 13.92 -26.63 3.69
N ASN A 66 13.04 -27.38 3.02
CA ASN A 66 12.22 -26.86 1.92
C ASN A 66 10.89 -26.25 2.38
N LYS A 67 10.60 -26.21 3.69
CA LYS A 67 9.36 -25.65 4.23
C LYS A 67 9.54 -24.17 4.55
N LYS A 68 8.69 -23.34 3.94
CA LYS A 68 8.52 -21.91 4.26
C LYS A 68 7.51 -21.77 5.40
N ILE A 69 7.88 -21.06 6.46
CA ILE A 69 7.04 -20.81 7.65
C ILE A 69 7.08 -19.31 7.95
N ILE A 70 5.94 -18.71 8.28
CA ILE A 70 5.85 -17.33 8.74
C ILE A 70 6.21 -17.30 10.24
N ASP A 71 7.18 -16.47 10.62
CA ASP A 71 7.56 -16.27 12.03
C ASP A 71 7.21 -14.87 12.54
N TYR A 72 6.83 -13.95 11.66
CA TYR A 72 6.50 -12.59 12.01
C TYR A 72 5.57 -11.97 10.98
N VAL A 73 4.54 -11.28 11.49
CA VAL A 73 3.66 -10.42 10.70
C VAL A 73 3.47 -9.10 11.45
N ASN A 74 3.41 -8.00 10.72
CA ASN A 74 3.13 -6.67 11.23
C ASN A 74 2.39 -5.88 10.15
N ALA A 75 1.37 -5.13 10.55
CA ALA A 75 0.53 -4.36 9.65
C ALA A 75 0.15 -3.03 10.32
N GLY A 76 -0.08 -2.00 9.52
CA GLY A 76 -0.52 -0.70 10.01
C GLY A 76 -0.46 0.36 8.92
N ALA A 77 -0.16 1.60 9.30
CA ALA A 77 0.10 2.68 8.36
C ALA A 77 1.37 3.46 8.72
N LEU A 78 1.96 4.11 7.71
CA LEU A 78 3.16 4.92 7.80
C LEU A 78 2.97 6.24 7.07
N SER A 79 3.58 7.31 7.59
CA SER A 79 3.48 8.64 6.97
C SER A 79 4.27 8.72 5.67
N GLY A 80 3.63 9.32 4.66
CA GLY A 80 3.98 9.30 3.25
C GLY A 80 5.30 10.00 2.91
N SER A 81 6.19 9.22 2.32
CA SER A 81 7.41 9.56 1.55
C SER A 81 8.43 8.40 1.59
N SER A 82 8.22 7.40 2.46
CA SER A 82 9.20 6.35 2.75
C SER A 82 8.69 4.92 2.54
N CYS A 83 7.48 4.73 2.03
CA CYS A 83 6.95 3.39 1.80
C CYS A 83 7.35 2.88 0.40
N TYR A 84 8.08 1.76 0.36
CA TYR A 84 8.43 1.07 -0.88
C TYR A 84 8.21 -0.43 -0.70
N SER A 85 7.48 -1.03 -1.63
CA SER A 85 7.21 -2.47 -1.65
C SER A 85 8.44 -3.24 -2.12
N PHE A 86 8.86 -4.25 -1.37
CA PHE A 86 9.94 -5.17 -1.75
C PHE A 86 9.74 -6.57 -1.19
N SER A 87 10.36 -7.54 -1.86
CA SER A 87 10.31 -8.93 -1.44
C SER A 87 11.65 -9.62 -1.69
N THR A 88 12.00 -10.50 -0.77
CA THR A 88 13.13 -11.43 -0.80
C THR A 88 12.60 -12.82 -0.46
N SER A 89 13.46 -13.85 -0.45
CA SER A 89 13.05 -15.18 -0.02
C SER A 89 12.53 -15.19 1.43
N SER A 90 13.17 -14.46 2.35
CA SER A 90 12.87 -14.53 3.79
C SER A 90 12.07 -13.35 4.33
N TYR A 91 11.69 -12.40 3.49
CA TYR A 91 11.09 -11.15 3.93
C TYR A 91 10.26 -10.52 2.81
N ALA A 92 9.06 -10.03 3.12
CA ALA A 92 8.32 -9.16 2.24
C ALA A 92 7.75 -7.98 3.00
N TYR A 93 7.73 -6.84 2.33
CA TYR A 93 7.23 -5.58 2.85
C TYR A 93 6.48 -4.86 1.75
N LEU A 94 5.29 -4.40 2.06
CA LEU A 94 4.36 -3.88 1.07
C LEU A 94 3.74 -2.60 1.56
N CYS A 95 3.44 -1.75 0.58
CA CYS A 95 2.85 -0.45 0.74
C CYS A 95 1.70 -0.30 -0.24
N CYS A 96 0.61 0.28 0.23
CA CYS A 96 -0.56 0.56 -0.60
C CYS A 96 -1.36 1.73 0.01
N ASP A 97 -2.14 2.41 -0.82
CA ASP A 97 -2.77 3.69 -0.52
C ASP A 97 -4.31 3.64 -0.57
N GLN A 98 -4.89 2.44 -0.67
CA GLN A 98 -6.34 2.23 -0.69
C GLN A 98 -6.84 1.66 0.65
N ASP A 99 -8.11 1.89 0.96
CA ASP A 99 -8.76 1.28 2.11
C ASP A 99 -8.64 -0.25 2.08
N TYR A 100 -8.21 -0.82 3.20
CA TYR A 100 -8.03 -2.26 3.44
C TYR A 100 -7.12 -2.96 2.42
N CYS A 101 -6.28 -2.23 1.69
CA CYS A 101 -5.41 -2.81 0.66
C CYS A 101 -4.38 -3.83 1.20
N ASN A 102 -4.10 -3.79 2.50
CA ASN A 102 -3.27 -4.79 3.17
C ASN A 102 -4.04 -6.07 3.60
N GLU A 103 -5.32 -6.21 3.23
CA GLU A 103 -6.15 -7.42 3.41
C GLU A 103 -5.88 -8.48 2.33
N ASP A 104 -5.77 -8.07 1.06
CA ASP A 104 -5.59 -8.98 -0.07
C ASP A 104 -4.33 -9.84 0.10
N TRP A 105 -3.28 -9.27 0.67
CA TRP A 105 -2.03 -9.96 0.98
C TRP A 105 -2.13 -10.97 2.13
N LEU A 106 -3.08 -10.76 3.05
CA LEU A 106 -3.42 -11.76 4.06
C LEU A 106 -4.02 -13.00 3.41
N SER A 107 -4.89 -12.80 2.43
CA SER A 107 -5.55 -13.93 1.76
C SER A 107 -4.55 -14.83 1.03
N GLU A 108 -3.50 -14.25 0.43
CA GLU A 108 -2.46 -15.03 -0.26
C GLU A 108 -1.61 -15.91 0.66
N HIS A 109 -1.51 -15.54 1.95
CA HIS A 109 -0.59 -16.17 2.89
C HIS A 109 -1.28 -17.01 3.96
N ILE A 110 -2.62 -17.08 3.95
CA ILE A 110 -3.45 -17.75 4.98
C ILE A 110 -3.09 -19.23 5.21
N ASP A 111 -2.63 -19.92 4.17
CA ASP A 111 -2.25 -21.34 4.23
C ASP A 111 -0.76 -21.55 4.60
N THR A 112 0.04 -20.49 4.72
CA THR A 112 1.44 -20.64 5.12
C THR A 112 1.50 -20.86 6.63
N PRO A 113 2.19 -21.93 7.11
CA PRO A 113 2.29 -22.20 8.54
C PRO A 113 2.84 -21.00 9.31
N TYR A 114 2.24 -20.65 10.45
CA TYR A 114 2.65 -19.55 11.34
C TYR A 114 3.17 -20.12 12.68
N ILE A 115 4.31 -19.63 13.17
CA ILE A 115 4.93 -20.08 14.43
C ILE A 115 5.22 -18.96 15.44
N GLY A 116 4.85 -17.72 15.13
CA GLY A 116 5.11 -16.56 15.98
C GLY A 116 4.03 -16.27 17.01
#